data_AF-A0AB35HM48-F1
#
_entry.id   AF-A0AB35HM48-F1
#
_cell.length_a   1.000
_cell.length_b   1.000
_cell.length_c   1.000
_cell.angle_alpha   90.00
_cell.angle_beta   90.00
_cell.angle_gamma   90.00
#
_symmetry.space_group_name_H-M   'P 1'
#
loop_
_entity.id
_entity.type
_entity.pdbx_description
1 polymer ?
#
loop_
_entity_poly.entity_id
_entity_poly.type
_entity_poly.pdbx_seq_one_letter_code
_entity_poly.pdbx_strand_id
1 'polypeptide(L)'
;TNSIESFNNELRKATRNRVQFTNDESALKTLWLMICNIEDKRAAKRAKQGKRVSRTAGRLMEGARVSGWKQAINQMAVAYPDRFDKYL
;
A
#
# COMPACT_ATOMS: atom_id res chain seq x y z
N THR A 1 13.50 5.11 -1.93
CA THR A 1 12.44 4.99 -2.94
C THR A 1 11.10 5.21 -2.28
N ASN A 2 10.37 6.24 -2.70
CA ASN A 2 9.07 6.61 -2.12
C ASN A 2 7.98 5.60 -2.51
N SER A 3 6.84 5.59 -1.80
CA SER A 3 5.75 4.61 -2.02
C SER A 3 5.27 4.54 -3.47
N ILE A 4 5.16 5.70 -4.14
CA ILE A 4 4.75 5.81 -5.55
C ILE A 4 5.80 5.19 -6.48
N GLU A 5 7.07 5.50 -6.25
CA GLU A 5 8.17 5.00 -7.09
C GLU A 5 8.31 3.48 -6.97
N SER A 6 8.14 2.93 -5.76
CA SER A 6 8.11 1.49 -5.52
C SER A 6 6.97 0.80 -6.29
N PHE A 7 5.78 1.42 -6.30
CA PHE A 7 4.64 0.92 -7.08
C PHE A 7 4.89 0.98 -8.58
N ASN A 8 5.39 2.10 -9.10
CA ASN A 8 5.72 2.23 -10.52
C ASN A 8 6.74 1.19 -10.97
N ASN A 9 7.73 0.86 -10.12
CA ASN A 9 8.70 -0.18 -10.41
C ASN A 9 8.08 -1.58 -10.47
N GLU A 10 7.13 -1.91 -9.59
CA GLU A 10 6.41 -3.19 -9.65
C GLU A 10 5.45 -3.25 -10.85
N LEU A 11 4.77 -2.14 -11.17
CA LEU A 11 3.87 -2.06 -12.32
C LEU A 11 4.65 -2.24 -13.64
N ARG A 12 5.78 -1.55 -13.83
CA ARG A 12 6.66 -1.73 -15.00
C ARG A 12 7.17 -3.17 -15.13
N LYS A 13 7.45 -3.84 -14.02
CA LYS A 13 7.85 -5.26 -14.03
C LYS A 13 6.70 -6.17 -14.46
N ALA A 14 5.48 -5.92 -13.98
CA ALA A 14 4.31 -6.70 -14.33
C ALA A 14 3.91 -6.53 -15.81
N THR A 15 4.08 -5.32 -16.37
CA THR A 15 3.72 -5.01 -17.76
C THR A 15 4.82 -5.32 -18.78
N ARG A 16 6.06 -5.61 -18.35
CA ARG A 16 7.22 -5.80 -19.25
C ARG A 16 6.97 -6.77 -20.41
N ASN A 17 6.19 -7.84 -20.19
CA ASN A 17 5.91 -8.87 -21.21
C ASN A 17 4.57 -8.64 -21.96
N ARG A 18 3.93 -7.48 -21.79
CA ARG A 18 2.61 -7.15 -22.33
C ARG A 18 2.70 -5.77 -23.01
N VAL A 19 3.32 -5.75 -24.19
CA VAL A 19 3.60 -4.52 -24.96
C VAL A 19 2.43 -4.11 -25.86
N GLN A 20 1.63 -5.06 -26.34
CA GLN A 20 0.48 -4.81 -27.20
C GLN A 20 -0.81 -5.37 -26.59
N PHE A 21 -1.88 -4.61 -26.71
CA PHE A 21 -3.24 -5.02 -26.34
C PHE A 21 -4.11 -5.07 -27.59
N THR A 22 -5.11 -5.94 -27.59
CA THR A 22 -6.05 -6.11 -28.71
C THR A 22 -7.06 -4.97 -28.82
N ASN A 23 -7.41 -4.35 -27.69
CA ASN A 23 -8.25 -3.16 -27.58
C ASN A 23 -8.08 -2.51 -26.18
N ASP A 24 -8.68 -1.34 -26.00
CA ASP A 24 -8.58 -0.55 -24.76
C ASP A 24 -9.20 -1.26 -23.55
N GLU A 25 -10.30 -1.99 -23.74
CA GLU A 25 -10.96 -2.73 -22.67
C GLU A 25 -10.05 -3.84 -22.12
N SER A 26 -9.35 -4.54 -23.01
CA SER A 26 -8.38 -5.58 -22.67
C SER A 26 -7.18 -4.99 -21.93
N ALA A 27 -6.72 -3.79 -22.33
CA ALA A 27 -5.66 -3.08 -21.65
C ALA A 27 -6.09 -2.71 -20.21
N LEU A 28 -7.26 -2.11 -20.05
CA LEU A 28 -7.82 -1.74 -18.74
C LEU A 28 -7.95 -2.93 -17.81
N LYS A 29 -8.57 -4.03 -18.29
CA LYS A 29 -8.78 -5.23 -17.48
C LYS A 29 -7.47 -5.88 -17.07
N THR A 30 -6.50 -5.91 -17.98
CA THR A 30 -5.17 -6.46 -17.70
C THR A 30 -4.42 -5.62 -16.68
N LEU A 31 -4.42 -4.29 -16.82
CA LEU A 31 -3.80 -3.38 -15.86
C LEU A 31 -4.43 -3.51 -14.48
N TRP A 32 -5.76 -3.57 -14.40
CA TRP A 32 -6.47 -3.77 -13.14
C TRP A 32 -6.03 -5.07 -12.44
N LEU A 33 -6.01 -6.20 -13.16
CA LEU A 33 -5.54 -7.48 -12.61
C LEU A 33 -4.09 -7.43 -12.13
N MET A 34 -3.22 -6.72 -12.86
CA MET A 34 -1.83 -6.52 -12.45
C MET A 34 -1.72 -5.73 -11.15
N ILE A 35 -2.51 -4.66 -11.00
CA ILE A 35 -2.56 -3.85 -9.77
C ILE A 35 -3.04 -4.69 -8.59
N CYS A 36 -4.12 -5.45 -8.75
CA CYS A 36 -4.61 -6.36 -7.71
C CYS A 36 -3.53 -7.35 -7.27
N ASN A 37 -2.86 -8.01 -8.23
CA ASN A 37 -1.79 -8.96 -7.93
C ASN A 37 -0.60 -8.31 -7.20
N ILE A 38 -0.26 -7.05 -7.54
CA ILE A 38 0.79 -6.30 -6.83
C ILE A 38 0.37 -6.03 -5.38
N GLU A 39 -0.84 -5.53 -5.16
CA GLU A 39 -1.34 -5.24 -3.81
C GLU A 39 -1.53 -6.51 -2.97
N ASP A 40 -1.99 -7.61 -3.55
CA ASP A 40 -2.07 -8.92 -2.87
C ASP A 40 -0.70 -9.40 -2.42
N LYS A 41 0.32 -9.31 -3.28
CA LYS A 41 1.70 -9.66 -2.93
C LYS A 41 2.24 -8.76 -1.83
N ARG A 42 1.92 -7.47 -1.84
CA ARG A 42 2.30 -6.52 -0.78
C ARG A 42 1.60 -6.87 0.52
N ALA A 43 0.30 -7.14 0.50
CA ALA A 43 -0.47 -7.57 1.67
C ALA A 43 0.11 -8.86 2.25
N ALA A 44 0.43 -9.85 1.43
CA ALA A 44 1.07 -11.09 1.86
C ALA A 44 2.47 -10.86 2.46
N LYS A 45 3.30 -9.99 1.86
CA LYS A 45 4.60 -9.59 2.44
C LYS A 45 4.42 -8.91 3.80
N ARG A 46 3.46 -7.99 3.94
CA ARG A 46 3.11 -7.32 5.20
C ARG A 46 2.65 -8.33 6.26
N ALA A 47 1.78 -9.28 5.90
CA ALA A 47 1.30 -10.32 6.81
C ALA A 47 2.45 -11.22 7.30
N LYS A 48 3.38 -11.60 6.41
CA LYS A 48 4.59 -12.37 6.79
C LYS A 48 5.50 -11.58 7.72
N GLN A 49 5.72 -10.28 7.47
CA GLN A 49 6.50 -9.42 8.37
C GLN A 49 5.81 -9.23 9.72
N GLY A 50 4.50 -9.00 9.74
CA GLY A 50 3.69 -8.91 10.97
C GLY A 50 3.77 -10.19 11.80
N LYS A 51 3.72 -11.38 11.18
CA LYS A 51 3.94 -12.66 11.87
C LYS A 51 5.36 -12.81 12.43
N ARG A 52 6.38 -12.28 11.74
CA ARG A 52 7.77 -12.30 12.23
C ARG A 52 7.97 -11.37 13.43
N VAL A 53 7.36 -10.18 13.42
CA VAL A 53 7.43 -9.20 14.53
C VAL A 53 6.54 -9.63 15.71
N SER A 54 5.38 -10.26 15.45
CA SER A 54 4.52 -10.87 16.47
C SER A 54 5.21 -11.96 17.28
N ARG A 55 6.21 -12.65 16.71
CA ARG A 55 7.03 -13.62 17.45
C ARG A 55 8.02 -12.95 18.41
N THR A 56 8.22 -11.63 18.32
CA THR A 56 9.25 -10.89 19.07
C THR A 56 8.69 -9.77 19.95
N ALA A 57 7.46 -9.28 19.72
CA ALA A 57 6.85 -8.19 20.47
C ALA A 57 5.38 -8.47 20.84
N GLY A 58 5.09 -8.41 22.14
CA GLY A 58 3.87 -8.92 22.78
C GLY A 58 2.59 -8.10 22.63
N ARG A 59 2.38 -7.34 21.54
CA ARG A 59 1.04 -6.82 21.19
C ARG A 59 0.99 -6.37 19.73
N LEU A 60 0.08 -6.96 18.98
CA LEU A 60 -0.22 -6.62 17.59
C LEU A 60 -1.19 -5.43 17.56
N MET A 61 -0.74 -4.28 17.05
CA MET A 61 -1.63 -3.30 16.42
C MET A 61 -1.33 -3.27 14.91
N GLU A 62 -2.40 -3.19 14.13
CA GLU A 62 -2.37 -3.24 12.67
C GLU A 62 -1.60 -2.05 12.07
N GLY A 63 -0.81 -2.30 11.03
CA GLY A 63 0.05 -1.31 10.41
C GLY A 63 1.44 -1.25 11.04
N ALA A 64 2.44 -1.76 10.32
CA ALA A 64 3.82 -1.36 10.55
C ALA A 64 3.86 0.17 10.53
N ARG A 65 4.05 0.79 11.71
CA ARG A 65 3.93 2.24 11.95
C ARG A 65 4.54 3.01 10.77
N VAL A 66 3.73 3.80 10.05
CA VAL A 66 4.28 4.94 9.33
C VAL A 66 5.03 5.74 10.39
N SER A 67 6.35 5.89 10.23
CA SER A 67 7.15 6.59 11.23
C SER A 67 6.56 7.99 11.44
N GLY A 68 6.34 8.37 12.70
CA GLY A 68 5.72 9.64 13.05
C GLY A 68 4.20 9.74 12.81
N TRP A 69 3.47 8.62 12.63
CA TRP A 69 2.01 8.64 12.41
C TRP A 69 1.25 9.48 13.44
N LYS A 70 1.59 9.36 14.74
CA LYS A 70 0.94 10.14 15.81
C LYS A 70 1.18 11.65 15.66
N GLN A 71 2.36 12.06 15.18
CA GLN A 71 2.66 13.47 14.93
C GLN A 71 1.90 13.98 13.71
N ALA A 72 1.85 13.16 12.64
CA ALA A 72 1.12 13.49 11.42
C ALA A 72 -0.39 13.64 11.68
N ILE A 73 -1.02 12.71 12.40
CA ILE A 73 -2.47 12.79 12.68
C ILE A 73 -2.81 14.00 13.57
N ASN A 74 -1.96 14.34 14.54
CA ASN A 74 -2.14 15.55 15.35
C ASN A 74 -2.05 16.82 14.50
N GLN A 75 -1.09 16.90 13.56
CA GLN A 75 -1.00 18.03 12.62
C GLN A 75 -2.23 18.11 11.71
N MET A 76 -2.73 16.98 11.22
CA MET A 76 -3.95 16.93 10.40
C MET A 76 -5.19 17.35 11.17
N ALA A 77 -5.31 16.98 12.45
CA ALA A 77 -6.42 17.41 13.30
C ALA A 77 -6.40 18.92 13.56
N VAL A 78 -5.23 19.52 13.80
CA VAL A 78 -5.11 20.98 13.95
C VAL A 78 -5.45 21.71 12.65
N ALA A 79 -4.99 21.18 11.51
CA ALA A 79 -5.26 21.79 10.20
C ALA A 79 -6.71 21.62 9.74
N TYR A 80 -7.37 20.53 10.14
CA TYR A 80 -8.73 20.17 9.74
C TYR A 80 -9.54 19.63 10.94
N PRO A 81 -9.96 20.50 11.87
CA PRO A 81 -10.58 20.09 13.15
C PRO A 81 -11.78 19.16 12.97
N ASP A 82 -12.77 19.56 12.17
CA ASP A 82 -14.04 18.82 12.04
C ASP A 82 -13.93 17.50 11.25
N ARG A 83 -12.73 17.15 10.76
CA ARG A 83 -12.52 16.00 9.84
C ARG A 83 -11.89 14.80 10.54
N PHE A 84 -11.13 15.02 11.61
CA PHE A 84 -10.29 13.99 12.22
C PHE A 84 -10.64 13.65 13.68
N ASP A 85 -11.61 14.31 14.30
CA ASP A 85 -12.03 14.07 15.69
C ASP A 85 -12.41 12.61 15.98
N LYS A 86 -12.96 11.89 15.00
CA LYS A 86 -13.33 10.46 15.12
C LYS A 86 -12.11 9.52 15.17
N TYR A 87 -10.94 9.98 14.76
CA TYR A 87 -9.75 9.17 14.52
C TYR A 87 -8.58 9.46 15.47
N LEU A 88 -8.75 10.40 16.41
CA LEU A 88 -7.84 10.70 17.51
C LEU A 88 -8.04 9.75 18.69
#